data_AF-A0A8C9LKJ5-F1
#
_entry.id   AF-A0A8C9LKJ5-F1
#
_cell.length_a   1.000
_cell.length_b   1.000
_cell.length_c   1.000
_cell.angle_alpha   90.00
_cell.angle_beta   90.00
_cell.angle_gamma   90.00
#
_symmetry.space_group_name_H-M   'P 1'
#
loop_
_entity.id
_entity.type
_entity.pdbx_description
1 polymer ?
#
loop_
_entity_poly.entity_id
_entity_poly.type
_entity_poly.pdbx_seq_one_letter_code
_entity_poly.pdbx_strand_id
1 'polypeptide(L)'
;MKLTFSKNQNTVTFSSEGSSETFQVNSDNRLLVQRSELTKAPGEYTVDVEGHGCTFIQATLKYNVLLPKKAFGFSLSLEIAKNSSDIFQTIFDLTVTLKYTGIHNKSSIVVTDVKMLSGFTPAMSSIEELENKGQVMKTEVKNGHVLFYLENVFGTAYSFTFSVEQSNLVFNIQPAPVMVYDYYEKEEYALAFYNIDSSSVSE
;
A
#
# COMPACT_ATOMS: atom_id res chain seq x y z
N MET A 1 -0.52 -26.32 -6.47
CA MET A 1 -1.38 -27.50 -6.67
C MET A 1 -1.50 -27.71 -8.18
N LYS A 2 -1.07 -28.88 -8.70
CA LYS A 2 -0.97 -29.17 -10.14
C LYS A 2 -2.35 -29.55 -10.69
N LEU A 3 -2.77 -28.93 -11.79
CA LEU A 3 -3.82 -29.47 -12.64
C LEU A 3 -3.33 -29.56 -14.10
N THR A 4 -3.54 -30.75 -14.64
CA THR A 4 -3.06 -31.28 -15.92
C THR A 4 -4.02 -30.88 -17.04
N PHE A 5 -3.49 -30.45 -18.18
CA PHE A 5 -4.25 -29.98 -19.35
C PHE A 5 -4.71 -31.15 -20.24
N SER A 6 -5.96 -31.12 -20.71
CA SER A 6 -6.51 -31.92 -21.81
C SER A 6 -6.28 -31.16 -23.14
N LYS A 7 -5.81 -31.84 -24.19
CA LYS A 7 -5.47 -31.29 -25.53
C LYS A 7 -6.64 -30.52 -26.19
N ASN A 8 -6.90 -29.28 -25.80
CA ASN A 8 -7.98 -28.49 -26.37
C ASN A 8 -7.52 -27.04 -26.65
N GLN A 9 -8.00 -26.49 -27.77
CA GLN A 9 -7.85 -25.08 -28.13
C GLN A 9 -9.07 -24.31 -27.63
N ASN A 10 -8.83 -23.13 -27.08
CA ASN A 10 -9.85 -22.16 -26.68
C ASN A 10 -9.63 -20.86 -27.44
N THR A 11 -10.69 -20.36 -28.06
CA THR A 11 -10.79 -19.02 -28.60
C THR A 11 -11.54 -18.16 -27.59
N VAL A 12 -10.92 -17.10 -27.11
CA VAL A 12 -11.56 -16.10 -26.25
C VAL A 12 -11.71 -14.83 -27.05
N THR A 13 -12.93 -14.39 -27.30
CA THR A 13 -13.23 -13.13 -27.99
C THR A 13 -13.70 -12.12 -26.97
N PHE A 14 -13.01 -11.00 -26.91
CA PHE A 14 -13.34 -9.84 -26.09
C PHE A 14 -13.88 -8.74 -26.98
N SER A 15 -15.06 -8.20 -26.69
CA SER A 15 -15.70 -7.17 -27.50
C SER A 15 -16.30 -6.03 -26.68
N SER A 16 -16.28 -4.83 -27.25
CA SER A 16 -16.88 -3.60 -26.74
C SER A 16 -17.40 -2.73 -27.89
N GLU A 17 -18.05 -1.60 -27.60
CA GLU A 17 -18.50 -0.65 -28.62
C GLU A 17 -17.33 -0.17 -29.50
N GLY A 18 -17.17 -0.78 -30.68
CA GLY A 18 -16.17 -0.42 -31.69
C GLY A 18 -14.83 -1.15 -31.64
N SER A 19 -14.61 -2.09 -30.71
CA SER A 19 -13.39 -2.91 -30.69
C SER A 19 -13.67 -4.37 -30.35
N SER A 20 -12.96 -5.27 -31.01
CA SER A 20 -13.00 -6.71 -30.74
C SER A 20 -11.59 -7.27 -30.85
N GLU A 21 -11.19 -8.05 -29.86
CA GLU A 21 -9.90 -8.73 -29.80
C GLU A 21 -10.11 -10.21 -29.52
N THR A 22 -9.31 -11.05 -30.18
CA THR A 22 -9.42 -12.50 -30.05
C THR A 22 -8.10 -13.09 -29.56
N PHE A 23 -8.18 -13.85 -28.47
CA PHE A 23 -7.07 -14.56 -27.85
C PHE A 23 -7.19 -16.05 -28.14
N GLN A 24 -6.13 -16.64 -28.66
CA GLN A 24 -6.04 -18.07 -28.90
C GLN A 24 -5.21 -18.71 -27.78
N VAL A 25 -5.79 -19.66 -27.07
CA VAL A 25 -5.14 -20.38 -25.97
C VAL A 25 -5.10 -21.87 -26.30
N ASN A 26 -3.89 -22.43 -26.40
CA ASN A 26 -3.63 -23.81 -26.76
C ASN A 26 -2.53 -24.41 -25.86
N SER A 27 -2.11 -25.64 -26.13
CA SER A 27 -1.11 -26.35 -25.33
C SER A 27 0.23 -25.61 -25.22
N ASP A 28 0.59 -24.84 -26.25
CA ASP A 28 1.91 -24.27 -26.43
C ASP A 28 2.02 -22.92 -25.69
N ASN A 29 0.91 -22.19 -25.61
CA ASN A 29 0.85 -20.88 -24.96
C ASN A 29 -0.03 -20.85 -23.68
N ARG A 30 -0.44 -22.01 -23.14
CA ARG A 30 -1.32 -22.12 -21.96
C ARG A 30 -0.83 -21.41 -20.69
N LEU A 31 0.47 -21.12 -20.58
CA LEU A 31 1.07 -20.41 -19.44
C LEU A 31 1.37 -18.94 -19.76
N LEU A 32 1.19 -18.51 -21.01
CA LEU A 32 1.40 -17.15 -21.45
C LEU A 32 0.18 -16.30 -21.10
N VAL A 33 0.37 -15.30 -20.26
CA VAL A 33 -0.67 -14.31 -19.96
C VAL A 33 -0.80 -13.35 -21.15
N GLN A 34 -1.99 -13.32 -21.75
CA GLN A 34 -2.35 -12.39 -22.81
C GLN A 34 -3.19 -11.26 -22.20
N ARG A 35 -3.04 -10.02 -22.67
CA ARG A 35 -3.70 -8.83 -22.11
C ARG A 35 -4.23 -7.94 -23.21
N SER A 36 -5.40 -7.36 -22.96
CA SER A 36 -5.99 -6.27 -23.73
C SER A 36 -6.12 -5.05 -22.82
N GLU A 37 -5.92 -3.85 -23.37
CA GLU A 37 -6.26 -2.62 -22.67
C GLU A 37 -7.71 -2.24 -22.95
N LEU A 38 -8.46 -1.90 -21.90
CA LEU A 38 -9.81 -1.40 -22.04
C LEU A 38 -9.76 0.02 -22.60
N THR A 39 -10.46 0.27 -23.71
CA THR A 39 -10.46 1.59 -24.38
C THR A 39 -11.16 2.66 -23.54
N LYS A 40 -12.17 2.29 -22.73
CA LYS A 40 -12.89 3.21 -21.82
C LYS A 40 -13.36 2.52 -20.53
N ALA A 41 -13.33 3.20 -19.39
CA ALA A 41 -13.98 2.70 -18.17
C ALA A 41 -14.70 3.85 -17.45
N PRO A 42 -15.97 3.69 -17.02
CA PRO A 42 -16.81 2.49 -17.11
C PRO A 42 -17.35 2.21 -18.54
N GLY A 43 -17.79 0.98 -18.81
CA GLY A 43 -18.36 0.55 -20.10
C GLY A 43 -18.87 -0.90 -20.07
N GLU A 44 -19.62 -1.30 -21.09
CA GLU A 44 -20.07 -2.68 -21.28
C GLU A 44 -19.10 -3.48 -22.15
N TYR A 45 -18.79 -4.69 -21.69
CA TYR A 45 -17.80 -5.57 -22.29
C TYR A 45 -18.35 -6.99 -22.34
N THR A 46 -18.24 -7.63 -23.50
CA THR A 46 -18.68 -9.02 -23.69
C THR A 46 -17.46 -9.92 -23.91
N VAL A 47 -17.45 -11.06 -23.22
CA VAL A 47 -16.40 -12.08 -23.38
C VAL A 47 -17.06 -13.38 -23.81
N ASP A 48 -16.77 -13.81 -25.03
CA ASP A 48 -17.22 -15.07 -25.59
C ASP A 48 -16.08 -16.07 -25.59
N VAL A 49 -16.36 -17.30 -25.18
CA VAL A 49 -15.37 -18.37 -25.11
C VAL A 49 -15.87 -19.58 -25.87
N GLU A 50 -15.11 -19.99 -26.88
CA GLU A 50 -15.38 -21.16 -27.70
C GLU A 50 -14.22 -22.15 -27.62
N GLY A 51 -14.51 -23.40 -27.29
CA GLY A 51 -13.50 -24.44 -27.24
C GLY A 51 -13.81 -25.53 -26.24
N HIS A 52 -12.84 -26.42 -26.03
CA HIS A 52 -13.01 -27.60 -25.18
C HIS A 52 -12.11 -27.60 -23.94
N GLY A 53 -11.38 -26.51 -23.68
CA GLY A 53 -10.49 -26.35 -22.51
C GLY A 53 -11.05 -25.40 -21.45
N CYS A 54 -10.30 -25.17 -20.38
CA CYS A 54 -10.60 -24.15 -19.38
C CYS A 54 -9.64 -22.97 -19.51
N THR A 55 -10.17 -21.74 -19.48
CA THR A 55 -9.37 -20.50 -19.47
C THR A 55 -9.79 -19.65 -18.26
N PHE A 56 -8.81 -19.03 -17.58
CA PHE A 56 -9.07 -18.05 -16.52
C PHE A 56 -8.95 -16.64 -17.09
N ILE A 57 -10.01 -15.84 -16.96
CA ILE A 57 -10.08 -14.47 -17.47
C ILE A 57 -10.20 -13.53 -16.27
N GLN A 58 -9.42 -12.45 -16.26
CA GLN A 58 -9.42 -11.46 -15.20
C GLN A 58 -9.46 -10.05 -15.78
N ALA A 59 -10.42 -9.25 -15.33
CA ALA A 59 -10.46 -7.81 -15.59
C ALA A 59 -9.80 -7.06 -14.43
N THR A 60 -8.97 -6.06 -14.73
CA THR A 60 -8.30 -5.24 -13.71
C THR A 60 -8.62 -3.77 -13.95
N LEU A 61 -9.39 -3.16 -13.06
CA LEU A 61 -9.65 -1.73 -13.06
C LEU A 61 -8.72 -1.03 -12.06
N LYS A 62 -7.98 -0.03 -12.53
CA LYS A 62 -7.16 0.84 -11.68
C LYS A 62 -7.79 2.22 -11.66
N TYR A 63 -8.08 2.73 -10.47
CA TYR A 63 -8.71 4.04 -10.29
C TYR A 63 -8.22 4.68 -8.99
N ASN A 64 -8.29 6.01 -8.95
CA ASN A 64 -7.98 6.77 -7.74
C ASN A 64 -9.26 6.89 -6.92
N VAL A 65 -9.23 6.40 -5.69
CA VAL A 65 -10.27 6.67 -4.70
C VAL A 65 -9.89 7.89 -3.87
N LEU A 66 -10.87 8.75 -3.61
CA LEU A 66 -10.71 9.73 -2.55
C LEU A 66 -10.61 8.97 -1.24
N LEU A 67 -9.59 9.28 -0.45
CA LEU A 67 -9.36 8.61 0.82
C LEU A 67 -10.60 8.78 1.72
N PRO A 68 -11.15 7.68 2.25
CA PRO A 68 -12.40 7.72 2.99
C PRO A 68 -12.24 8.64 4.21
N LYS A 69 -13.15 9.62 4.33
CA LYS A 69 -13.07 10.68 5.36
C LYS A 69 -13.36 10.20 6.78
N LYS A 70 -13.77 8.94 6.95
CA LYS A 70 -14.28 8.42 8.23
C LYS A 70 -13.30 7.39 8.78
N ALA A 71 -12.28 7.90 9.46
CA ALA A 71 -11.48 7.10 10.38
C ALA A 71 -12.38 6.66 11.55
N PHE A 72 -12.30 5.39 11.91
CA PHE A 72 -13.04 4.79 13.02
C PHE A 72 -12.15 3.72 13.65
N GLY A 73 -12.18 3.57 14.98
CA GLY A 73 -11.39 2.54 15.66
C GLY A 73 -10.00 2.97 16.15
N PHE A 74 -9.40 4.00 15.58
CA PHE A 74 -8.11 4.52 16.05
C PHE A 74 -8.04 6.05 16.09
N SER A 75 -7.26 6.57 17.03
CA SER A 75 -6.71 7.93 17.00
C SER A 75 -5.24 7.84 16.58
N LEU A 76 -4.81 8.76 15.70
CA LEU A 76 -3.46 8.80 15.15
C LEU A 76 -2.96 10.24 15.14
N SER A 77 -1.78 10.49 15.72
CA SER A 77 -1.03 11.72 15.57
C SER A 77 0.40 11.43 15.11
N LEU A 78 0.95 12.37 14.35
CA LEU A 78 2.29 12.28 13.79
C LEU A 78 3.06 13.53 14.22
N GLU A 79 4.29 13.33 14.68
CA GLU A 79 5.18 14.41 15.08
C GLU A 79 6.53 14.22 14.40
N ILE A 80 7.05 15.30 13.81
CA ILE A 80 8.37 15.31 13.19
C ILE A 80 9.32 16.09 14.09
N ALA A 81 10.39 15.45 14.52
CA ALA A 81 11.51 16.12 15.18
C ALA A 81 12.69 16.20 14.21
N LYS A 82 13.04 17.43 13.81
CA LYS A 82 14.21 17.68 12.97
C LYS A 82 15.47 17.67 13.82
N ASN A 83 16.51 17.00 13.36
CA ASN A 83 17.77 16.97 14.08
C ASN A 83 18.47 18.33 13.92
N SER A 84 18.66 19.07 15.01
CA SER A 84 19.09 20.49 14.99
C SER A 84 20.47 20.74 14.38
N SER A 85 21.26 19.68 14.21
CA SER A 85 22.61 19.73 13.66
C SER A 85 22.65 19.59 12.12
N ASP A 86 21.53 19.23 11.49
CA ASP A 86 21.45 19.01 10.06
C ASP A 86 20.93 20.26 9.34
N ILE A 87 21.87 21.04 8.79
CA ILE A 87 21.60 22.28 8.04
C ILE A 87 20.72 21.99 6.81
N PHE A 88 20.76 20.77 6.28
CA PHE A 88 20.04 20.38 5.06
C PHE A 88 18.76 19.58 5.34
N GLN A 89 18.42 19.31 6.62
CA GLN A 89 17.26 18.51 7.01
C GLN A 89 17.18 17.15 6.30
N THR A 90 18.34 16.54 6.03
CA THR A 90 18.45 15.24 5.40
C THR A 90 18.00 14.11 6.32
N ILE A 91 17.99 14.31 7.64
CA ILE A 91 17.52 13.31 8.61
C ILE A 91 16.52 13.94 9.60
N PHE A 92 15.40 13.27 9.81
CA PHE A 92 14.42 13.62 10.85
C PHE A 92 13.85 12.38 11.51
N ASP A 93 13.37 12.55 12.74
CA ASP A 93 12.66 11.50 13.46
C ASP A 93 11.16 11.67 13.29
N LEU A 94 10.48 10.59 12.91
CA LEU A 94 9.03 10.52 12.81
C LEU A 94 8.49 9.72 14.01
N THR A 95 7.78 10.40 14.89
CA THR A 95 7.07 9.80 16.01
C THR A 95 5.62 9.52 15.59
N VAL A 96 5.23 8.25 15.65
CA VAL A 96 3.86 7.81 15.40
C VAL A 96 3.21 7.52 16.74
N THR A 97 2.15 8.25 17.06
CA THR A 97 1.36 8.02 18.27
C THR A 97 -0.03 7.56 17.88
N LEU A 98 -0.43 6.40 18.39
CA LEU A 98 -1.74 5.81 18.13
C LEU A 98 -2.44 5.38 19.42
N LYS A 99 -3.76 5.34 19.37
CA LYS A 99 -4.60 4.85 20.47
C LYS A 99 -5.81 4.12 19.89
N TYR A 100 -6.17 2.98 20.48
CA TYR A 100 -7.38 2.28 20.10
C TYR A 100 -8.61 3.01 20.65
N THR A 101 -9.56 3.31 19.78
CA THR A 101 -10.83 4.00 20.07
C THR A 101 -12.02 3.25 19.46
N GLY A 102 -11.85 1.97 19.16
CA GLY A 102 -12.90 1.11 18.61
C GLY A 102 -13.91 0.65 19.65
N ILE A 103 -14.74 -0.30 19.25
CA ILE A 103 -15.86 -0.78 20.06
C ILE A 103 -15.36 -1.72 21.18
N HIS A 104 -14.23 -2.38 20.95
CA HIS A 104 -13.66 -3.35 21.88
C HIS A 104 -12.75 -2.69 22.94
N ASN A 105 -12.34 -3.46 23.94
CA ASN A 105 -11.43 -2.97 24.98
C ASN A 105 -9.95 -2.92 24.53
N LYS A 106 -9.61 -3.68 23.49
CA LYS A 106 -8.29 -3.72 22.86
C LYS A 106 -8.41 -4.16 21.40
N SER A 107 -7.45 -3.78 20.58
CA SER A 107 -7.29 -4.32 19.24
C SER A 107 -6.72 -5.75 19.27
N SER A 108 -6.76 -6.41 18.12
CA SER A 108 -5.88 -7.55 17.81
C SER A 108 -4.51 -7.01 17.34
N ILE A 109 -3.91 -7.63 16.32
CA ILE A 109 -2.68 -7.15 15.69
C ILE A 109 -2.98 -5.85 14.95
N VAL A 110 -2.20 -4.81 15.25
CA VAL A 110 -2.31 -3.51 14.58
C VAL A 110 -1.17 -3.38 13.58
N VAL A 111 -1.51 -2.96 12.37
CA VAL A 111 -0.51 -2.62 11.35
C VAL A 111 -0.47 -1.12 11.19
N THR A 112 0.73 -0.56 11.32
CA THR A 112 1.01 0.83 10.94
C THR A 112 1.77 0.84 9.62
N ASP A 113 1.11 1.26 8.56
CA ASP A 113 1.66 1.43 7.23
C ASP A 113 2.08 2.90 7.04
N VAL A 114 3.39 3.13 7.03
CA VAL A 114 3.98 4.46 6.79
C VAL A 114 4.49 4.51 5.35
N LYS A 115 3.88 5.35 4.51
CA LYS A 115 4.45 5.70 3.21
C LYS A 115 5.63 6.64 3.40
N MET A 116 6.77 6.37 2.77
CA MET A 116 7.89 7.30 2.74
C MET A 116 7.61 8.49 1.81
N LEU A 117 8.06 9.67 2.21
CA LEU A 117 8.11 10.83 1.33
C LEU A 117 8.97 10.53 0.09
N SER A 118 8.63 11.14 -1.05
CA SER A 118 9.42 11.00 -2.28
C SER A 118 10.85 11.45 -2.05
N GLY A 119 11.82 10.55 -2.31
CA GLY A 119 13.24 10.80 -2.09
C GLY A 119 13.74 10.47 -0.68
N PHE A 120 12.90 9.93 0.19
CA PHE A 120 13.25 9.53 1.55
C PHE A 120 13.15 8.02 1.75
N THR A 121 13.98 7.50 2.64
CA THR A 121 14.03 6.11 3.07
C THR A 121 14.13 6.05 4.58
N PRO A 122 13.61 4.99 5.23
CA PRO A 122 13.82 4.83 6.66
C PRO A 122 15.28 4.48 6.95
N ALA A 123 15.81 4.96 8.08
CA ALA A 123 17.09 4.51 8.59
C ALA A 123 16.93 3.12 9.20
N MET A 124 17.50 2.09 8.55
CA MET A 124 17.30 0.68 8.93
C MET A 124 17.74 0.40 10.38
N SER A 125 18.80 1.05 10.86
CA SER A 125 19.27 0.91 12.25
C SER A 125 18.22 1.32 13.28
N SER A 126 17.44 2.38 13.01
CA SER A 126 16.38 2.83 13.91
C SER A 126 15.20 1.87 13.94
N ILE A 127 14.90 1.23 12.81
CA ILE A 127 13.85 0.20 12.70
C ILE A 127 14.27 -1.06 13.47
N GLU A 128 15.50 -1.53 13.27
CA GLU A 128 16.02 -2.71 13.97
C GLU A 128 16.06 -2.48 15.50
N GLU A 129 16.35 -1.26 15.94
CA GLU A 129 16.31 -0.89 17.36
C GLU A 129 14.90 -1.01 17.96
N LEU A 130 13.86 -0.63 17.21
CA LEU A 130 12.46 -0.78 17.64
C LEU A 130 12.06 -2.26 17.83
N GLU A 131 12.52 -3.13 16.94
CA GLU A 131 12.31 -4.58 17.06
C GLU A 131 13.08 -5.16 18.26
N ASN A 132 14.35 -4.79 18.41
CA ASN A 132 15.21 -5.27 19.49
C ASN A 132 14.71 -4.83 20.88
N LYS A 133 14.09 -3.65 20.99
CA LYS A 133 13.43 -3.17 22.22
C LYS A 133 12.09 -3.84 22.48
N GLY A 134 11.55 -4.60 21.53
CA GLY A 134 10.22 -5.19 21.60
C GLY A 134 9.08 -4.17 21.49
N GLN A 135 9.35 -2.95 21.01
CA GLN A 135 8.29 -1.97 20.75
C GLN A 135 7.49 -2.32 19.49
N VAL A 136 8.11 -3.03 18.55
CA VAL A 136 7.44 -3.52 17.36
C VAL A 136 7.76 -5.00 17.23
N MET A 137 6.75 -5.83 16.95
CA MET A 137 6.96 -7.27 16.82
C MET A 137 7.75 -7.62 15.58
N LYS A 138 7.49 -6.89 14.50
CA LYS A 138 8.08 -7.11 13.18
C LYS A 138 7.92 -5.87 12.32
N THR A 139 8.85 -5.67 11.41
CA THR A 139 8.83 -4.64 10.39
C THR A 139 9.00 -5.24 8.99
N GLU A 140 8.39 -4.60 7.99
CA GLU A 140 8.53 -4.95 6.58
C GLU A 140 8.69 -3.68 5.76
N VAL A 141 9.81 -3.57 5.03
CA VAL A 141 10.05 -2.45 4.11
C VAL A 141 9.76 -2.94 2.69
N LYS A 142 8.76 -2.33 2.04
CA LYS A 142 8.32 -2.76 0.70
C LYS A 142 7.72 -1.62 -0.09
N ASN A 143 8.10 -1.47 -1.36
CA ASN A 143 7.53 -0.49 -2.30
C ASN A 143 7.53 0.98 -1.77
N GLY A 144 8.54 1.36 -0.99
CA GLY A 144 8.62 2.69 -0.35
C GLY A 144 7.62 2.87 0.80
N HIS A 145 7.15 1.77 1.39
CA HIS A 145 6.40 1.74 2.64
C HIS A 145 7.22 1.03 3.71
N VAL A 146 6.97 1.39 4.97
CA VAL A 146 7.42 0.65 6.15
C VAL A 146 6.18 0.23 6.92
N LEU A 147 6.01 -1.08 7.07
CA LEU A 147 4.92 -1.68 7.81
C LEU A 147 5.44 -2.10 9.18
N PHE A 148 4.87 -1.54 10.25
CA PHE A 148 5.14 -1.94 11.62
C PHE A 148 3.99 -2.80 12.14
N TYR A 149 4.30 -4.00 12.62
CA TYR A 149 3.34 -4.92 13.22
C TYR A 149 3.41 -4.83 14.74
N LEU A 150 2.31 -4.40 15.36
CA LEU A 150 2.15 -4.24 16.81
C LEU A 150 1.23 -5.34 17.34
N GLU A 151 1.49 -5.83 18.57
CA GLU A 151 0.75 -6.97 19.13
C GLU A 151 -0.71 -6.65 19.43
N ASN A 152 -0.95 -5.74 20.37
CA ASN A 152 -2.27 -5.20 20.68
C ASN A 152 -2.11 -3.77 21.23
N VAL A 153 -3.06 -2.91 20.88
CA VAL A 153 -3.11 -1.52 21.30
C VAL A 153 -4.39 -1.32 22.09
N PHE A 154 -4.27 -0.61 23.21
CA PHE A 154 -5.36 -0.37 24.15
C PHE A 154 -5.89 1.06 23.99
N GLY A 155 -6.84 1.43 24.86
CA GLY A 155 -7.30 2.82 25.02
C GLY A 155 -6.26 3.79 25.59
N THR A 156 -5.01 3.36 25.77
CA THR A 156 -3.86 4.20 26.14
C THR A 156 -3.04 4.54 24.91
N ALA A 157 -2.47 5.75 24.88
CA ALA A 157 -1.59 6.15 23.78
C ALA A 157 -0.35 5.26 23.73
N TYR A 158 -0.04 4.75 22.54
CA TYR A 158 1.15 4.00 22.21
C TYR A 158 1.95 4.77 21.18
N SER A 159 3.24 4.98 21.45
CA SER A 159 4.11 5.79 20.60
C SER A 159 5.41 5.05 20.30
N PHE A 160 5.86 5.16 19.06
CA PHE A 160 7.19 4.72 18.65
C PHE A 160 7.77 5.72 17.64
N THR A 161 9.10 5.77 17.59
CA THR A 161 9.84 6.76 16.79
C THR A 161 10.90 6.03 15.98
N PHE A 162 11.03 6.40 14.72
CA PHE A 162 12.11 5.93 13.86
C PHE A 162 12.63 7.08 13.00
N SER A 163 13.87 6.96 12.54
CA SER A 163 14.51 8.00 11.75
C SER A 163 14.28 7.78 10.27
N VAL A 164 14.10 8.88 9.54
CA VAL A 164 13.92 8.93 8.09
C VAL A 164 15.04 9.78 7.51
N GLU A 165 15.68 9.27 6.47
CA GLU A 165 16.82 9.89 5.80
C GLU A 165 16.54 10.16 4.32
N GLN A 166 17.11 11.24 3.80
CA GLN A 166 16.98 11.61 2.41
C GLN A 166 17.95 10.80 1.55
N SER A 167 17.42 9.93 0.69
CA SER A 167 18.20 9.17 -0.27
C SER A 167 18.36 9.89 -1.61
N ASN A 168 17.37 10.70 -2.00
CA ASN A 168 17.35 11.43 -3.27
C ASN A 168 16.77 12.83 -3.08
N LEU A 169 17.36 13.81 -3.78
CA LEU A 169 16.84 15.17 -3.78
C LEU A 169 15.58 15.26 -4.64
N VAL A 170 14.46 15.60 -4.01
CA VAL A 170 13.16 15.78 -4.65
C VAL A 170 12.56 17.10 -4.19
N PHE A 171 12.06 17.90 -5.14
CA PHE A 171 11.38 19.16 -4.86
C PHE A 171 9.86 18.99 -4.90
N ASN A 172 9.13 19.93 -4.29
CA ASN A 172 7.65 19.94 -4.24
C ASN A 172 7.07 18.62 -3.68
N ILE A 173 7.64 18.18 -2.55
CA ILE A 173 7.27 16.93 -1.89
C ILE A 173 5.81 17.02 -1.43
N GLN A 174 5.01 16.08 -1.88
CA GLN A 174 3.63 15.94 -1.45
C GLN A 174 3.57 15.25 -0.08
N PRO A 175 2.59 15.59 0.78
CA PRO A 175 2.40 14.90 2.06
C PRO A 175 2.25 13.39 1.88
N ALA A 176 2.95 12.61 2.70
CA ALA A 176 2.87 11.16 2.68
C ALA A 176 1.88 10.64 3.74
N PRO A 177 1.05 9.63 3.41
CA PRO A 177 0.11 9.05 4.34
C PRO A 177 0.75 8.09 5.34
N VAL A 178 0.22 8.07 6.55
CA VAL A 178 0.38 7.02 7.55
C VAL A 178 -0.99 6.46 7.88
N MET A 179 -1.14 5.15 7.71
CA MET A 179 -2.39 4.44 7.98
C MET A 179 -2.18 3.44 9.11
N VAL A 180 -3.08 3.44 10.07
CA VAL A 180 -3.13 2.46 11.16
C VAL A 180 -4.42 1.69 11.02
N TYR A 181 -4.39 0.36 11.10
CA TYR A 181 -5.58 -0.48 11.02
C TYR A 181 -5.43 -1.78 11.81
N ASP A 182 -6.55 -2.35 12.24
CA ASP A 182 -6.58 -3.72 12.76
C ASP A 182 -6.40 -4.73 11.62
N TYR A 183 -5.52 -5.70 11.79
CA TYR A 183 -5.17 -6.69 10.77
C TYR A 183 -6.37 -7.55 10.36
N TYR A 184 -7.27 -7.86 11.30
CA TYR A 184 -8.44 -8.72 11.08
C TYR A 184 -9.70 -7.89 10.75
N GLU A 185 -9.80 -6.68 11.30
CA GLU A 185 -10.94 -5.77 11.11
C GLU A 185 -10.52 -4.47 10.42
N LYS A 186 -10.23 -4.55 9.11
CA LYS A 186 -9.69 -3.43 8.32
C LYS A 186 -10.64 -2.23 8.15
N GLU A 187 -11.89 -2.36 8.58
CA GLU A 187 -12.85 -1.25 8.65
C GLU A 187 -12.55 -0.31 9.82
N GLU A 188 -11.81 -0.77 10.84
CA GLU A 188 -11.26 0.04 11.91
C GLU A 188 -9.86 0.54 11.51
N TYR A 189 -9.77 1.81 11.13
CA TYR A 189 -8.53 2.45 10.73
C TYR A 189 -8.48 3.94 11.07
N ALA A 190 -7.27 4.48 11.13
CA ALA A 190 -6.97 5.90 11.13
C ALA A 190 -5.98 6.25 10.03
N LEU A 191 -6.07 7.48 9.54
CA LEU A 191 -5.22 8.01 8.48
C LEU A 191 -4.77 9.42 8.87
N ALA A 192 -3.47 9.65 8.80
CA ALA A 192 -2.85 10.97 8.98
C ALA A 192 -1.81 11.19 7.88
N PHE A 193 -1.40 12.44 7.70
CA PHE A 193 -0.38 12.80 6.73
C PHE A 193 0.73 13.55 7.44
N TYR A 194 1.95 13.32 7.00
CA TYR A 194 3.11 14.08 7.42
C TYR A 194 3.79 14.67 6.18
N ASN A 195 4.45 15.80 6.37
CA ASN A 195 5.25 16.43 5.35
C ASN A 195 6.43 17.13 6.00
N ILE A 196 7.50 17.29 5.24
CA ILE A 196 8.59 18.19 5.62
C ILE A 196 8.38 19.51 4.87
N ASP A 197 8.53 20.63 5.57
CA ASP A 197 8.61 21.93 4.90
C ASP A 197 9.91 21.97 4.10
N SER A 198 9.86 21.59 2.81
CA SER A 198 10.98 21.83 1.90
C SER A 198 11.09 23.34 1.72
N SER A 199 12.19 23.93 2.16
CA SER A 199 12.48 25.36 1.96
C SER A 199 12.18 25.73 0.50
N SER A 200 11.25 26.66 0.32
CA SER A 200 10.88 27.26 -0.96
C SER A 200 12.14 27.71 -1.70
N VAL A 201 12.37 27.16 -2.89
CA VAL A 201 13.32 27.76 -3.82
C VAL A 201 12.65 29.04 -4.33
N SER A 202 13.15 30.19 -3.88
CA SER A 202 12.89 31.47 -4.51
C SER A 202 13.45 31.40 -5.93
N GLU A 203 12.59 31.57 -6.94
CA GLU A 203 13.00 31.99 -8.28
C GLU A 203 13.63 33.39 -8.25
#